data_AF-A0A1I4XQG1-F1
#
_entry.id   AF-A0A1I4XQG1-F1
#
_cell.length_a   1.000
_cell.length_b   1.000
_cell.length_c   1.000
_cell.angle_alpha   90.00
_cell.angle_beta   90.00
_cell.angle_gamma   90.00
#
_symmetry.space_group_name_H-M   'P 1'
#
loop_
_entity.id
_entity.type
_entity.pdbx_description
1 polymer ?
#
loop_
_entity_poly.entity_id
_entity_poly.type
_entity_poly.pdbx_seq_one_letter_code
_entity_poly.pdbx_strand_id
1 'polypeptide(L)'
;MTVRRLYWRVRVEGPLERYRRFLRQPGRRLYLPRADLYSPHDPAEARDELERLKSELPPRARGELRRMLAPLDEELRRRTIRDPYAASVGRLYGTPWWWHRLREDL
;
A
#
# COMPACT_ATOMS: atom_id res chain seq x y z
N MET A 1 -6.21 -24.09 16.26
CA MET A 1 -5.86 -22.86 15.50
C MET A 1 -7.14 -22.32 14.87
N THR A 2 -7.63 -21.13 15.25
CA THR A 2 -8.98 -20.65 14.84
C THR A 2 -9.00 -20.12 13.40
N VAL A 3 -10.09 -20.34 12.65
CA VAL A 3 -10.31 -19.84 11.26
C VAL A 3 -9.97 -18.34 11.12
N ARG A 4 -10.31 -17.52 12.12
CA ARG A 4 -10.00 -16.08 12.15
C ARG A 4 -8.49 -15.77 12.10
N ARG A 5 -7.66 -16.63 12.69
CA ARG A 5 -6.19 -16.48 12.72
C ARG A 5 -5.58 -16.93 11.39
N LEU A 6 -6.16 -17.95 10.75
CA LEU A 6 -5.76 -18.40 9.41
C LEU A 6 -6.13 -17.36 8.34
N TYR A 7 -7.36 -16.81 8.40
CA TYR A 7 -7.80 -15.73 7.52
C TYR A 7 -6.88 -14.51 7.61
N TRP A 8 -6.52 -14.09 8.83
CA TRP A 8 -5.54 -13.03 9.04
C TRP A 8 -4.20 -13.33 8.37
N ARG A 9 -3.64 -14.52 8.62
CA ARG A 9 -2.35 -14.93 8.06
C ARG A 9 -2.34 -14.90 6.54
N VAL A 10 -3.38 -15.45 5.91
CA VAL A 10 -3.43 -15.58 4.45
C VAL A 10 -3.75 -14.25 3.77
N ARG A 11 -4.69 -13.47 4.32
CA ARG A 11 -5.23 -12.30 3.63
C ARG A 11 -4.52 -11.00 4.03
N VAL A 12 -4.05 -10.88 5.27
CA VAL A 12 -3.44 -9.64 5.77
C VAL A 12 -1.92 -9.70 5.71
N GLU A 13 -1.28 -10.79 6.13
CA GLU A 13 0.19 -10.81 6.23
C GLU A 13 0.88 -10.69 4.88
N GLY A 14 0.36 -11.34 3.83
CA GLY A 14 0.94 -11.28 2.49
C GLY A 14 1.06 -9.85 1.93
N PRO A 15 -0.04 -9.10 1.79
CA PRO A 15 0.01 -7.72 1.34
C PRO A 15 0.81 -6.81 2.28
N LEU A 16 0.73 -7.04 3.60
CA LEU A 16 1.50 -6.28 4.59
C LEU A 16 3.00 -6.50 4.44
N GLU A 17 3.43 -7.73 4.15
CA GLU A 17 4.82 -8.06 3.88
C GLU A 17 5.32 -7.44 2.58
N ARG A 18 4.51 -7.46 1.50
CA ARG A 18 4.85 -6.77 0.26
C ARG A 18 5.07 -5.28 0.50
N TYR A 19 4.17 -4.64 1.24
CA TYR A 19 4.26 -3.22 1.56
C TYR A 19 5.52 -2.90 2.39
N ARG A 20 5.78 -3.71 3.43
CA ARG A 20 7.02 -3.60 4.24
C ARG A 20 8.28 -3.82 3.41
N ARG A 21 8.27 -4.80 2.50
CA ARG A 21 9.41 -5.11 1.63
C ARG A 21 9.78 -3.93 0.75
N PHE A 22 8.80 -3.25 0.16
CA PHE A 22 9.03 -2.01 -0.59
C PHE A 22 9.71 -0.95 0.30
N LEU A 23 9.15 -0.69 1.48
CA LEU A 23 9.68 0.32 2.41
C LEU A 23 11.03 -0.04 3.04
N ARG A 24 11.49 -1.29 2.91
CA ARG A 24 12.83 -1.73 3.37
C ARG A 24 13.90 -1.58 2.29
N GLN A 25 13.54 -1.27 1.05
CA GLN A 25 14.53 -1.06 0.00
C GLN A 25 15.51 0.06 0.41
N PRO A 26 16.78 0.01 -0.01
CA PRO A 26 17.75 1.07 0.26
C PRO A 26 17.39 2.37 -0.47
N GLY A 27 18.06 3.47 -0.12
CA GLY A 27 17.91 4.77 -0.79
C GLY A 27 17.07 5.78 0.00
N ARG A 28 17.40 7.07 -0.09
CA ARG A 28 16.67 8.10 0.67
C ARG A 28 15.26 8.34 0.14
N ARG A 29 15.08 8.23 -1.18
CA ARG A 29 13.80 8.36 -1.87
C ARG A 29 13.54 7.12 -2.71
N LEU A 30 12.29 6.67 -2.73
CA LEU A 30 11.80 5.55 -3.52
C LEU A 30 10.79 6.07 -4.54
N TYR A 31 10.71 5.36 -5.66
CA TYR A 31 9.71 5.54 -6.69
C TYR A 31 8.81 4.31 -6.68
N LEU A 32 7.52 4.48 -6.94
CA LEU A 32 6.64 3.32 -7.12
C LEU A 32 7.06 2.60 -8.41
N PRO A 33 6.98 1.26 -8.48
CA PRO A 33 7.23 0.55 -9.74
C PRO A 33 6.32 1.07 -10.86
N ARG A 34 6.68 0.94 -12.13
CA ARG A 34 5.78 1.28 -13.26
C ARG A 34 4.42 0.56 -13.15
N ALA A 35 3.37 1.21 -13.64
CA ALA A 35 1.98 0.75 -13.54
C ALA A 35 1.59 -0.36 -14.54
N ASP A 36 2.28 -0.38 -15.68
CA ASP A 36 2.02 -1.28 -16.82
C ASP A 36 2.69 -2.65 -16.66
N LEU A 37 3.67 -2.74 -15.75
CA LEU A 37 4.25 -4.00 -15.32
C LEU A 37 3.46 -4.48 -14.11
N TYR A 38 2.79 -5.64 -14.26
CA TYR A 38 2.28 -6.37 -13.09
C TYR A 38 3.47 -6.62 -12.15
N SER A 39 3.57 -5.78 -11.12
CA SER A 39 4.67 -5.81 -10.19
C SER A 39 4.13 -6.41 -8.89
N PRO A 40 4.50 -7.66 -8.55
CA PRO A 40 4.17 -8.23 -7.25
C PRO A 40 4.90 -7.51 -6.09
N HIS A 41 5.51 -6.35 -6.36
CA HIS A 41 6.20 -5.48 -5.44
C HIS A 41 5.55 -4.08 -5.36
N ASP A 42 4.44 -3.81 -6.06
CA ASP A 42 3.78 -2.51 -6.02
C ASP A 42 3.17 -2.26 -4.63
N PRO A 43 3.66 -1.26 -3.87
CA PRO A 43 3.11 -0.91 -2.58
C PRO A 43 1.69 -0.32 -2.67
N ALA A 44 1.31 0.29 -3.79
CA ALA A 44 -0.01 0.88 -3.98
C ALA A 44 -1.10 -0.20 -4.10
N GLU A 45 -0.85 -1.25 -4.89
CA GLU A 45 -1.74 -2.42 -4.98
C GLU A 45 -1.84 -3.15 -3.64
N ALA A 46 -0.71 -3.38 -2.97
CA ALA A 46 -0.72 -3.97 -1.63
C ALA A 46 -1.55 -3.13 -0.66
N ARG A 47 -1.50 -1.79 -0.77
CA ARG A 47 -2.28 -0.89 0.07
C ARG A 47 -3.77 -0.89 -0.27
N ASP A 48 -4.15 -1.07 -1.54
CA ASP A 48 -5.53 -1.27 -1.97
C ASP A 48 -6.11 -2.58 -1.41
N GLU A 49 -5.36 -3.68 -1.47
CA GLU A 49 -5.78 -4.95 -0.88
C GLU A 49 -6.03 -4.80 0.62
N LEU A 50 -5.12 -4.15 1.35
CA LEU A 50 -5.28 -3.89 2.78
C LEU A 50 -6.44 -2.93 3.07
N GLU A 51 -6.73 -1.97 2.18
CA GLU A 51 -7.90 -1.09 2.31
C GLU A 51 -9.21 -1.87 2.16
N ARG A 52 -9.30 -2.74 1.16
CA ARG A 52 -10.48 -3.61 0.95
C ARG A 52 -10.74 -4.49 2.17
N LEU A 53 -9.69 -5.08 2.73
CA LEU A 53 -9.80 -5.93 3.92
C LEU A 53 -10.31 -5.16 5.16
N LYS A 54 -10.05 -3.86 5.29
CA LYS A 54 -10.62 -3.09 6.40
C LYS A 54 -12.15 -3.15 6.41
N SER A 55 -12.79 -3.15 5.25
CA SER A 55 -14.26 -3.23 5.14
C SER A 55 -14.81 -4.60 5.55
N GLU A 56 -14.05 -5.67 5.29
CA GLU A 56 -14.43 -7.06 5.60
C GLU A 56 -14.16 -7.44 7.08
N LEU A 57 -13.23 -6.74 7.74
CA LEU A 57 -12.79 -7.11 9.09
C LEU A 57 -13.74 -6.63 10.20
N PRO A 58 -13.93 -7.43 11.27
CA PRO A 58 -14.59 -6.99 12.49
C PRO A 58 -13.89 -5.77 13.12
N PRO A 59 -14.61 -4.91 13.88
CA PRO A 59 -14.07 -3.64 14.39
C PRO A 59 -12.71 -3.75 15.09
N ARG A 60 -12.51 -4.78 15.92
CA ARG A 60 -11.24 -5.01 16.63
C ARG A 60 -10.09 -5.27 15.67
N ALA A 61 -10.26 -6.21 14.73
CA ALA A 61 -9.23 -6.56 13.75
C ALA A 61 -8.97 -5.41 12.76
N ARG A 62 -10.01 -4.66 12.39
CA ARG A 62 -9.89 -3.42 11.62
C ARG A 62 -9.04 -2.39 12.37
N GLY A 63 -9.23 -2.23 13.67
CA GLY A 63 -8.41 -1.35 14.52
C GLY A 63 -6.95 -1.78 14.60
N GLU A 64 -6.70 -3.08 14.73
CA GLU A 64 -5.35 -3.66 14.68
C GLU A 64 -4.68 -3.39 13.33
N LEU A 65 -5.37 -3.64 12.22
CA LEU A 65 -4.86 -3.35 10.88
C LEU A 65 -4.55 -1.85 10.70
N ARG A 66 -5.44 -0.96 11.14
CA ARG A 66 -5.20 0.51 11.09
C ARG A 66 -3.93 0.91 11.84
N ARG A 67 -3.68 0.34 13.01
CA ARG A 67 -2.46 0.60 13.79
C ARG A 67 -1.20 0.10 13.08
N MET A 68 -1.28 -1.04 12.38
CA MET A 68 -0.16 -1.56 11.59
C MET A 68 0.11 -0.73 10.33
N LEU A 69 -0.94 -0.21 9.68
CA LEU A 69 -0.83 0.59 8.47
C LEU A 69 -0.32 2.00 8.73
N ALA A 70 -0.70 2.64 9.83
CA ALA A 70 -0.35 4.03 10.12
C ALA A 70 1.17 4.35 9.98
N PRO A 71 2.10 3.61 10.60
CA PRO A 71 3.52 3.89 10.43
C PRO A 71 4.04 3.57 9.03
N LEU A 72 3.46 2.59 8.33
CA LEU A 72 3.84 2.24 6.96
C LEU A 72 3.37 3.31 5.97
N ASP A 73 2.16 3.81 6.16
CA ASP A 73 1.59 4.90 5.37
C ASP A 73 2.44 6.16 5.55
N GLU A 74 2.81 6.51 6.78
CA GLU A 74 3.71 7.64 7.04
C GLU A 74 5.07 7.48 6.36
N GLU A 75 5.65 6.28 6.47
CA GLU A 75 6.94 5.98 5.85
C GLU A 75 6.87 6.03 4.32
N LEU A 76 5.76 5.55 3.72
CA LEU A 76 5.52 5.69 2.28
C LEU A 76 5.48 7.17 1.90
N ARG A 77 4.76 8.02 2.66
CA ARG A 77 4.72 9.46 2.38
C ARG A 77 6.09 10.11 2.46
N ARG A 78 6.88 9.73 3.47
CA ARG A 78 8.22 10.29 3.73
C ARG A 78 9.22 9.90 2.64
N ARG A 79 9.16 8.65 2.17
CA ARG A 79 10.15 8.09 1.23
C ARG A 79 9.76 8.25 -0.23
N THR A 80 8.50 8.52 -0.56
CA THR A 80 8.06 8.68 -1.95
C THR A 80 7.71 10.13 -2.29
N ILE A 81 8.03 10.53 -3.52
CA ILE A 81 7.72 11.86 -4.02
C ILE A 81 6.24 11.88 -4.43
N ARG A 82 5.52 12.95 -4.07
CA ARG A 82 4.17 13.18 -4.61
C ARG A 82 4.27 13.45 -6.10
N ASP A 83 3.48 12.74 -6.90
CA ASP A 83 3.39 13.01 -8.34
C ASP A 83 2.73 14.39 -8.56
N PRO A 84 3.44 15.37 -9.15
CA PRO A 84 2.91 16.71 -9.38
C PRO A 84 1.75 16.71 -10.37
N TYR A 85 1.64 15.69 -11.22
CA TYR A 85 0.62 15.57 -12.25
C TYR A 85 -0.54 14.65 -11.85
N ALA A 86 -0.55 14.08 -10.64
CA ALA A 86 -1.63 13.19 -10.21
C ALA A 86 -3.02 13.83 -10.22
N ALA A 87 -3.10 15.17 -10.10
CA ALA A 87 -4.35 15.92 -10.20
C ALA A 87 -4.76 16.25 -11.65
N SER A 88 -3.79 16.32 -12.58
CA SER A 88 -3.99 16.76 -13.96
C SER A 88 -4.11 15.61 -14.96
N VAL A 89 -3.46 14.47 -14.70
CA VAL A 89 -3.62 13.28 -15.52
C VAL A 89 -4.88 12.56 -15.05
N GLY A 90 -5.93 12.56 -15.88
CA GLY A 90 -7.21 11.89 -15.59
C GLY A 90 -7.12 10.40 -15.23
N ARG A 91 -5.93 9.78 -15.31
CA ARG A 91 -5.64 8.42 -14.87
C ARG A 91 -5.80 8.20 -13.36
N LEU A 92 -5.73 9.24 -12.52
CA LEU A 92 -5.73 9.11 -11.04
C LEU A 92 -6.80 9.94 -10.32
N TYR A 93 -7.75 10.51 -11.05
CA TYR A 93 -8.82 11.28 -10.42
C TYR A 93 -9.70 10.37 -9.56
N GLY A 94 -9.87 10.70 -8.28
CA GLY A 94 -10.62 9.87 -7.32
C GLY A 94 -9.88 8.63 -6.80
N THR A 95 -8.63 8.40 -7.18
CA THR A 95 -7.84 7.29 -6.60
C THR A 95 -7.30 7.66 -5.21
N PRO A 96 -7.07 6.68 -4.33
CA PRO A 96 -6.46 6.93 -3.03
C PRO A 96 -5.08 7.59 -3.11
N TRP A 97 -4.72 8.38 -2.10
CA TRP A 97 -3.50 9.19 -2.09
C TRP A 97 -2.19 8.42 -2.33
N TRP A 98 -2.13 7.11 -2.02
CA TRP A 98 -0.93 6.29 -2.25
C TRP A 98 -0.67 6.03 -3.73
N TRP A 99 -1.67 6.19 -4.60
CA TRP A 99 -1.51 6.20 -6.05
C TRP A 99 -0.96 7.52 -6.59
N HIS A 100 -0.99 8.60 -5.79
CA HIS A 100 -0.49 9.93 -6.19
C HIS A 100 1.01 10.07 -5.93
N ARG A 101 1.73 8.96 -6.00
CA ARG A 101 3.17 8.89 -5.77
C ARG A 101 3.88 8.66 -7.09
N LEU A 102 5.00 9.34 -7.26
CA LEU A 102 5.78 9.31 -8.49
C LEU A 102 6.27 7.88 -8.74
N ARG A 103 6.05 7.41 -9.95
CA ARG A 103 6.46 6.07 -10.39
C ARG A 103 7.81 6.14 -11.10
N GLU A 104 8.52 5.02 -11.12
CA GLU A 104 9.68 4.82 -11.99
C GLU A 104 9.22 5.10 -13.42
N ASP A 105 9.90 6.04 -14.09
CA ASP A 105 9.75 6.42 -15.51
C ASP A 105 8.40 6.14 -16.20
N LEU A 106 7.61 7.20 -16.39
CA LEU A 106 6.71 7.31 -17.54
C LEU A 106 7.41 8.08 -18.67
#